data_AF-A0A2A7WU50-F1
#
_entry.id   AF-A0A2A7WU50-F1
#
_cell.length_a   1.000
_cell.length_b   1.000
_cell.length_c   1.000
_cell.angle_alpha   90.00
_cell.angle_beta   90.00
_cell.angle_gamma   90.00
#
_symmetry.space_group_name_H-M   'P 1'
#
loop_
_entity.id
_entity.type
_entity.pdbx_description
1 polymer ?
#
loop_
_entity_poly.entity_id
_entity_poly.type
_entity_poly.pdbx_seq_one_letter_code
_entity_poly.pdbx_strand_id
1 'polypeptide(L)'
;MIKNIFKILAIISAISLLIYVGFTWNDSSKRSELYQQLLLMSMLIFSGIDNLLSIDIKKKLFGVLYFVVAFFITYVVFAKYV
;
A
#
# COMPACT_ATOMS: atom_id res chain seq x y z
N MET A 1 -14.63 -6.98 -14.57
CA MET A 1 -13.64 -5.99 -15.04
C MET A 1 -13.05 -5.17 -13.90
N ILE A 2 -13.87 -4.50 -13.07
CA ILE A 2 -13.44 -3.64 -11.95
C ILE A 2 -12.51 -4.35 -10.94
N LYS A 3 -12.85 -5.59 -10.54
CA LYS A 3 -12.03 -6.36 -9.59
C LYS A 3 -10.59 -6.58 -10.07
N ASN A 4 -10.41 -6.87 -11.35
CA ASN A 4 -9.08 -7.13 -11.91
C ASN A 4 -8.21 -5.86 -11.97
N ILE A 5 -8.82 -4.68 -12.03
CA ILE A 5 -8.09 -3.40 -12.06
C ILE A 5 -7.36 -3.19 -10.74
N PHE A 6 -8.03 -3.39 -9.60
CA PHE A 6 -7.39 -3.22 -8.28
C PHE A 6 -6.26 -4.21 -8.04
N LYS A 7 -6.41 -5.44 -8.52
CA LYS A 7 -5.33 -6.43 -8.50
C LYS A 7 -4.11 -5.97 -9.31
N ILE A 8 -4.32 -5.43 -10.51
CA ILE A 8 -3.24 -4.89 -11.36
C ILE A 8 -2.58 -3.69 -10.69
N LEU A 9 -3.36 -2.75 -10.15
CA LEU A 9 -2.85 -1.57 -9.45
C LEU A 9 -2.04 -1.94 -8.20
N ALA A 10 -2.47 -2.96 -7.45
CA ALA A 10 -1.70 -3.49 -6.32
C ALA A 10 -0.35 -4.04 -6.76
N ILE A 11 -0.31 -4.82 -7.85
CA ILE A 11 0.93 -5.38 -8.41
C ILE A 11 1.86 -4.26 -8.90
N ILE A 12 1.33 -3.26 -9.62
CA ILE A 12 2.11 -2.12 -10.09
C ILE A 12 2.71 -1.36 -8.90
N SER A 13 1.91 -1.09 -7.87
CA SER A 13 2.36 -0.39 -6.66
C SER A 13 3.46 -1.17 -5.94
N ALA A 14 3.35 -2.51 -5.85
CA ALA A 14 4.35 -3.37 -5.26
C ALA A 14 5.68 -3.34 -6.05
N ILE A 15 5.61 -3.41 -7.38
CA ILE A 15 6.79 -3.32 -8.26
C ILE A 15 7.45 -1.96 -8.11
N SER A 16 6.67 -0.87 -8.15
CA SER A 16 7.17 0.49 -7.95
C SER A 16 7.83 0.65 -6.58
N LEU A 17 7.24 0.09 -5.51
CA LEU A 17 7.82 0.09 -4.18
C LEU A 17 9.18 -0.61 -4.16
N LEU A 18 9.29 -1.82 -4.73
CA LEU A 18 10.54 -2.58 -4.76
C LEU A 18 11.63 -1.86 -5.54
N ILE A 19 11.30 -1.32 -6.73
CA ILE A 19 12.24 -0.53 -7.54
C ILE A 19 12.71 0.69 -6.76
N TYR A 20 11.78 1.40 -6.11
CA TYR A 20 12.09 2.62 -5.38
C TYR A 20 12.98 2.33 -4.16
N VAL A 21 12.63 1.33 -3.35
CA VAL A 21 13.45 0.90 -2.20
C VAL A 21 14.86 0.50 -2.63
N GLY A 22 14.99 -0.22 -3.76
CA GLY A 22 16.30 -0.56 -4.32
C GLY A 22 17.08 0.67 -4.77
N PHE A 23 16.44 1.63 -5.43
CA PHE A 23 17.06 2.87 -5.90
C PHE A 23 17.48 3.79 -4.74
N THR A 24 16.68 3.85 -3.67
CA THR A 24 16.93 4.72 -2.50
C THR A 24 17.55 3.97 -1.33
N TRP A 25 18.17 2.80 -1.53
CA TRP A 25 18.64 1.95 -0.42
C TRP A 25 19.58 2.67 0.56
N ASN A 26 20.37 3.63 0.06
CA ASN A 26 21.31 4.43 0.87
C ASN A 26 20.82 5.87 1.12
N ASP A 27 19.58 6.21 0.72
CA ASP A 27 18.98 7.53 0.91
C ASP A 27 17.95 7.47 2.05
N SER A 28 18.38 7.96 3.21
CA SER A 28 17.57 8.12 4.42
C SER A 28 16.90 9.50 4.53
N SER A 29 16.77 10.22 3.41
CA SER A 29 16.06 11.50 3.42
C SER A 29 14.59 11.32 3.76
N LYS A 30 14.02 12.33 4.44
CA LYS A 30 12.57 12.38 4.76
C LYS A 30 11.69 12.20 3.52
N ARG A 31 12.15 12.67 2.36
CA ARG A 31 11.43 12.52 1.08
C ARG A 31 11.41 11.07 0.62
N SER A 32 12.56 10.39 0.64
CA SER A 32 12.67 8.96 0.33
C SER A 32 11.73 8.12 1.19
N GLU A 33 11.76 8.32 2.52
CA GLU A 33 10.87 7.60 3.44
C GLU A 33 9.38 7.86 3.16
N LEU A 34 9.00 9.12 2.86
CA LEU A 34 7.62 9.48 2.54
C LEU A 34 7.14 8.81 1.24
N TYR A 35 7.97 8.77 0.19
CA TYR A 35 7.62 8.08 -1.05
C TYR A 35 7.47 6.57 -0.86
N GLN A 36 8.36 5.94 -0.06
CA GLN A 36 8.22 4.52 0.30
C GLN A 36 6.89 4.25 1.03
N GLN A 37 6.54 5.08 2.00
CA GLN A 37 5.28 4.95 2.75
C GLN A 37 4.05 5.17 1.85
N LEU A 38 4.12 6.10 0.90
CA LEU A 38 3.03 6.38 -0.04
C LEU A 38 2.79 5.22 -1.02
N LEU A 39 3.87 4.63 -1.54
CA LEU A 39 3.80 3.44 -2.40
C LEU A 39 3.27 2.22 -1.63
N LEU A 40 3.72 2.04 -0.39
CA LEU A 40 3.23 0.97 0.49
C LEU A 40 1.74 1.14 0.81
N MET A 41 1.29 2.36 1.14
CA MET A 41 -0.13 2.65 1.37
C MET A 41 -0.96 2.37 0.12
N SER A 42 -0.49 2.78 -1.06
CA SER A 42 -1.19 2.53 -2.32
C SER A 42 -1.37 1.04 -2.57
N MET A 43 -0.30 0.25 -2.37
CA MET A 43 -0.37 -1.22 -2.46
C MET A 43 -1.41 -1.80 -1.50
N LEU A 44 -1.39 -1.39 -0.22
CA LEU A 44 -2.33 -1.87 0.80
C LEU A 44 -3.77 -1.51 0.47
N ILE A 45 -4.03 -0.27 0.02
CA ILE A 45 -5.38 0.17 -0.36
C ILE A 45 -5.89 -0.67 -1.53
N PHE A 46 -5.12 -0.84 -2.60
CA PHE A 46 -5.56 -1.61 -3.77
C PHE A 46 -5.75 -3.10 -3.45
N SER A 47 -4.84 -3.70 -2.68
CA SER A 47 -5.01 -5.07 -2.19
C SER A 47 -6.22 -5.19 -1.25
N GLY A 48 -6.47 -4.18 -0.43
CA GLY A 48 -7.63 -4.07 0.45
C GLY A 48 -8.93 -4.11 -0.32
N ILE A 49 -9.05 -3.29 -1.37
CA ILE A 49 -10.22 -3.24 -2.26
C ILE A 49 -10.42 -4.59 -2.97
N ASP A 50 -9.37 -5.16 -3.59
CA ASP A 50 -9.48 -6.45 -4.30
C ASP A 50 -9.98 -7.57 -3.37
N ASN A 51 -9.47 -7.59 -2.14
CA ASN A 51 -9.84 -8.58 -1.12
C ASN A 51 -11.26 -8.37 -0.58
N LEU A 52 -11.72 -7.14 -0.37
CA LEU A 52 -13.12 -6.86 0.02
C LEU A 52 -14.13 -7.26 -1.06
N LEU A 53 -13.73 -7.14 -2.33
CA LEU A 53 -14.53 -7.58 -3.50
C LEU A 53 -14.49 -9.11 -3.70
N SER A 54 -13.84 -9.87 -2.80
CA SER A 54 -13.89 -11.32 -2.81
C SER A 54 -15.21 -11.86 -2.26
N ILE A 55 -15.63 -13.03 -2.76
CA ILE A 55 -16.78 -13.77 -2.20
C ILE A 55 -16.37 -14.49 -0.90
N ASP A 56 -15.09 -14.89 -0.81
CA ASP A 56 -14.51 -15.55 0.37
C ASP A 56 -14.38 -14.59 1.57
N ILE A 57 -15.02 -14.96 2.68
CA ILE A 57 -15.02 -14.18 3.93
C ILE A 57 -13.64 -14.00 4.53
N LYS A 58 -12.72 -14.98 4.38
CA LYS A 58 -11.34 -14.86 4.85
C LYS A 58 -10.62 -13.75 4.10
N LYS A 59 -10.81 -13.70 2.77
CA LYS A 59 -10.24 -12.63 1.94
C LYS A 59 -10.83 -11.27 2.31
N LYS A 60 -12.14 -11.18 2.56
CA LYS A 60 -12.73 -9.93 3.04
C LYS A 60 -12.09 -9.45 4.35
N LEU A 61 -11.85 -10.36 5.31
CA LEU A 61 -11.17 -10.03 6.56
C LEU A 61 -9.74 -9.49 6.31
N PHE A 62 -8.98 -10.12 5.42
CA PHE A 62 -7.68 -9.59 5.00
C PHE A 62 -7.79 -8.22 4.35
N GLY A 63 -8.86 -7.96 3.59
CA GLY A 63 -9.15 -6.65 3.04
C GLY A 63 -9.27 -5.58 4.13
N VAL A 64 -10.05 -5.85 5.18
CA VAL A 64 -10.17 -4.97 6.35
C VAL A 64 -8.81 -4.75 7.03
N LEU A 65 -8.03 -5.81 7.23
CA LEU A 65 -6.70 -5.71 7.83
C LEU A 65 -5.76 -4.80 7.01
N TYR A 66 -5.79 -4.89 5.68
CA TYR A 66 -4.99 -4.00 4.83
C TYR A 66 -5.38 -2.53 5.00
N PHE A 67 -6.68 -2.21 5.13
CA PHE A 67 -7.11 -0.84 5.41
C PHE A 67 -6.66 -0.36 6.79
N VAL A 68 -6.76 -1.20 7.83
CA VAL A 68 -6.28 -0.85 9.18
C VAL A 68 -4.79 -0.49 9.15
N VAL A 69 -3.98 -1.28 8.45
CA VAL A 69 -2.54 -1.00 8.30
C VAL A 69 -2.32 0.29 7.49
N ALA A 70 -3.07 0.51 6.40
CA ALA A 70 -2.95 1.73 5.61
C ALA A 70 -3.31 2.99 6.41
N PHE A 71 -4.36 2.94 7.23
CA PHE A 71 -4.73 4.03 8.13
C PHE A 71 -3.66 4.29 9.19
N PHE A 72 -3.09 3.23 9.76
CA PHE A 72 -1.98 3.38 10.71
C PHE A 72 -0.76 4.04 10.07
N ILE A 73 -0.38 3.62 8.85
CA ILE A 73 0.72 4.27 8.12
C ILE A 73 0.39 5.73 7.83
N THR A 74 -0.83 6.04 7.40
CA THR A 74 -1.27 7.42 7.16
C THR A 74 -1.11 8.29 8.41
N TYR A 75 -1.53 7.76 9.57
CA TYR A 75 -1.36 8.45 10.84
C TYR A 75 0.12 8.69 11.19
N VAL A 76 0.98 7.69 11.00
CA VAL A 76 2.43 7.82 11.23
C VAL A 76 3.06 8.85 10.28
N VAL A 77 2.70 8.83 9.00
CA VAL A 77 3.16 9.80 8.00
C VAL A 77 2.76 11.21 8.45
N PHE A 78 1.49 11.40 8.82
CA PHE A 78 0.98 12.68 9.25
C PHE A 78 1.72 13.18 10.50
N ALA A 79 1.87 12.35 11.54
CA ALA A 79 2.54 12.74 12.78
C ALA A 79 4.05 13.03 12.62
N LYS A 80 4.72 12.41 11.63
CA LYS A 80 6.18 12.55 11.43
C LYS A 80 6.55 13.66 10.46
N TYR A 81 5.70 13.95 9.47
CA TYR A 81 6.03 14.81 8.33
C TYR A 81 5.13 16.03 8.13
N VAL A 82 3.99 16.12 8.84
CA VAL A 82 3.11 17.29 8.88
C VAL A 82 3.21 17.95 10.25
#